data_AF-A0A2E1ZH13-F1
#
_entry.id   AF-A0A2E1ZH13-F1
#
_cell.length_a   1.000
_cell.length_b   1.000
_cell.length_c   1.000
_cell.angle_alpha   90.00
_cell.angle_beta   90.00
_cell.angle_gamma   90.00
#
_symmetry.space_group_name_H-M   'P 1'
#
loop_
_entity.id
_entity.type
_entity.pdbx_description
1 polymer ?
#
loop_
_entity_poly.entity_id
_entity_poly.type
_entity_poly.pdbx_seq_one_letter_code
_entity_poly.pdbx_strand_id
1 'polypeptide(L)'
;MILLDGRKTANDIKEEIAVEVSSLIAAGSKKPHLAAILVGTDGASETYVSAKVRACKEVGFRSTLVRLDNKVLESDLLSEIEEINNNKDIDGLIVQLPLPDHIDEMKITQAIDPIIDVDGFHPQNIGRMALNLPTYLPATPAGILELLGRYNVETAGKHCVVIGRSHIVGSPISILMARNNNPGNCTVTLTHSRTQNIKDITKTADILIVALGKSEFITADMVKDGVCIIDVGITRVRSNTTKSGWKLLGDVAFEGVKNKCSFITPVPGGVGPMTIAMLLKNTLKSAKRADY
;
A
#
# COMPACT_ATOMS: atom_id res chain seq x y z
N MET A 1 15.42 18.70 -6.64
CA MET A 1 14.45 17.59 -6.64
C MET A 1 15.12 16.33 -6.11
N ILE A 2 14.57 15.75 -5.05
CA ILE A 2 14.98 14.45 -4.49
C ILE A 2 14.01 13.38 -4.99
N LEU A 3 14.54 12.26 -5.46
CA LEU A 3 13.73 11.11 -5.84
C LEU A 3 13.44 10.27 -4.60
N LEU A 4 12.17 10.08 -4.28
CA LEU A 4 11.73 9.18 -3.21
C LEU A 4 11.83 7.74 -3.74
N ASP A 5 13.02 7.16 -3.65
CA ASP A 5 13.31 5.81 -4.13
C ASP A 5 12.73 4.77 -3.15
N GLY A 6 11.54 4.29 -3.48
CA GLY A 6 10.86 3.26 -2.71
C GLY A 6 11.38 1.86 -2.96
N ARG A 7 12.09 1.60 -4.07
CA ARG A 7 12.76 0.31 -4.26
C ARG A 7 13.91 0.16 -3.28
N LYS A 8 14.76 1.17 -3.18
CA LYS A 8 15.85 1.20 -2.20
C LYS A 8 15.27 1.08 -0.79
N THR A 9 14.32 1.94 -0.45
CA THR A 9 13.72 1.97 0.89
C THR A 9 13.05 0.64 1.26
N ALA A 10 12.31 0.02 0.34
CA ALA A 10 11.69 -1.28 0.56
C ALA A 10 12.73 -2.40 0.77
N ASN A 11 13.89 -2.33 0.11
CA ASN A 11 14.96 -3.30 0.34
C ASN A 11 15.60 -3.11 1.72
N ASP A 12 15.89 -1.88 2.13
CA ASP A 12 16.43 -1.57 3.47
C ASP A 12 15.49 -2.12 4.56
N ILE A 13 14.17 -1.92 4.41
CA ILE A 13 13.16 -2.44 5.33
C ILE A 13 13.12 -3.97 5.35
N LYS A 14 13.24 -4.62 4.19
CA LYS A 14 13.28 -6.09 4.14
C LYS A 14 14.53 -6.65 4.83
N GLU A 15 15.67 -5.98 4.70
CA GLU A 15 16.90 -6.35 5.41
C GLU A 15 16.72 -6.21 6.93
N GLU A 16 16.12 -5.11 7.39
CA GLU A 16 15.76 -4.90 8.80
C GLU A 16 14.84 -6.03 9.32
N ILE A 17 13.78 -6.36 8.56
CA ILE A 17 12.86 -7.47 8.88
C ILE A 17 13.62 -8.80 8.94
N ALA A 18 14.51 -9.08 7.98
CA ALA A 18 15.26 -10.34 7.94
C ALA A 18 16.17 -10.52 9.16
N VAL A 19 16.83 -9.44 9.62
CA VAL A 19 17.63 -9.43 10.84
C VAL A 19 16.76 -9.70 12.06
N GLU A 20 15.61 -9.04 12.15
CA GLU A 20 14.68 -9.19 13.26
C GLU A 20 14.09 -10.61 13.31
N VAL A 21 13.69 -11.18 12.17
CA VAL A 21 13.21 -12.57 12.06
C VAL A 21 14.29 -13.57 12.48
N SER A 22 15.53 -13.37 12.03
CA SER A 22 16.64 -14.23 12.40
C SER A 22 16.86 -14.23 13.92
N SER A 23 16.74 -13.05 14.54
CA SER A 23 16.84 -12.89 15.99
C SER A 23 15.69 -13.59 16.74
N LEU A 24 14.45 -13.49 16.24
CA LEU A 24 13.30 -14.19 16.82
C LEU A 24 13.45 -15.71 16.77
N ILE A 25 13.92 -16.25 15.64
CA ILE A 25 14.13 -17.69 15.47
C ILE A 25 15.25 -18.17 16.40
N ALA A 26 16.35 -17.41 16.52
CA ALA A 26 17.43 -17.73 17.45
C ALA A 26 16.96 -17.74 18.91
N ALA A 27 15.96 -16.91 19.25
CA ALA A 27 15.32 -16.89 20.55
C ALA A 27 14.24 -17.98 20.75
N GLY A 28 14.03 -18.87 19.77
CA GLY A 28 13.10 -20.00 19.85
C GLY A 28 11.67 -19.71 19.36
N SER A 29 11.40 -18.52 18.82
CA SER A 29 10.09 -18.21 18.23
C SER A 29 9.88 -18.89 16.87
N LYS A 30 8.62 -19.15 16.52
CA LYS A 30 8.27 -19.64 15.18
C LYS A 30 8.59 -18.59 14.10
N LYS A 31 8.78 -19.06 12.86
CA LYS A 31 8.85 -18.17 11.70
C LYS A 31 7.49 -17.51 11.46
N PRO A 32 7.42 -16.18 11.25
CA PRO A 32 6.18 -15.55 10.81
C PRO A 32 5.64 -16.19 9.54
N HIS A 33 4.32 -16.30 9.43
CA HIS A 33 3.66 -16.99 8.31
C HIS A 33 2.59 -16.11 7.67
N LEU A 34 2.80 -15.73 6.41
CA LEU A 34 1.83 -15.02 5.59
C LEU A 34 1.06 -15.98 4.66
N ALA A 35 -0.27 -16.00 4.76
CA ALA A 35 -1.14 -16.63 3.80
C ALA A 35 -1.68 -15.61 2.80
N ALA A 36 -1.76 -16.00 1.53
CA ALA A 36 -2.39 -15.22 0.48
C ALA A 36 -3.42 -16.07 -0.25
N ILE A 37 -4.61 -15.52 -0.47
CA ILE A 37 -5.63 -16.10 -1.34
C ILE A 37 -5.63 -15.30 -2.65
N LEU A 38 -5.53 -16.01 -3.77
CA LEU A 38 -5.67 -15.47 -5.11
C LEU A 38 -6.87 -16.12 -5.80
N VAL A 39 -7.81 -15.29 -6.27
CA VAL A 39 -8.99 -15.74 -7.02
C VAL A 39 -8.84 -15.34 -8.49
N GLY A 40 -8.94 -16.32 -9.38
CA GLY A 40 -8.81 -16.13 -10.82
C GLY A 40 -7.36 -16.02 -11.31
N THR A 41 -7.19 -15.53 -12.54
CA THR A 41 -5.91 -15.60 -13.29
C THR A 41 -5.48 -14.24 -13.84
N ASP A 42 -5.82 -13.14 -13.17
CA ASP A 42 -5.40 -11.81 -13.61
C ASP A 42 -3.85 -11.69 -13.56
N GLY A 43 -3.24 -11.36 -14.70
CA GLY A 43 -1.79 -11.38 -14.84
C GLY A 43 -1.05 -10.34 -13.98
N ALA A 44 -1.72 -9.23 -13.63
CA ALA A 44 -1.15 -8.24 -12.71
C ALA A 44 -1.14 -8.79 -11.28
N SER A 45 -2.24 -9.42 -10.86
CA SER A 45 -2.41 -10.09 -9.58
C SER A 45 -1.41 -11.24 -9.40
N GLU A 46 -1.20 -12.07 -10.43
CA GLU A 46 -0.20 -13.15 -10.44
C GLU A 46 1.23 -12.64 -10.19
N THR A 47 1.60 -11.57 -10.89
CA THR A 47 2.92 -10.95 -10.74
C THR A 47 3.09 -10.42 -9.32
N TYR A 48 2.05 -9.80 -8.78
CA TYR A 48 2.06 -9.19 -7.47
C TYR A 48 2.15 -10.23 -6.34
N VAL A 49 1.36 -11.31 -6.42
CA VAL A 49 1.42 -12.43 -5.46
C VAL A 49 2.77 -13.14 -5.53
N SER A 50 3.30 -13.37 -6.73
CA SER A 50 4.63 -13.96 -6.89
C SER A 50 5.72 -13.11 -6.23
N ALA A 51 5.63 -11.78 -6.34
CA ALA A 51 6.54 -10.87 -5.66
C ALA A 51 6.41 -10.95 -4.13
N LYS A 52 5.19 -11.09 -3.58
CA LYS A 52 4.96 -11.27 -2.13
C LYS A 52 5.56 -12.58 -1.62
N VAL A 53 5.34 -13.69 -2.32
CA VAL A 53 5.93 -15.00 -1.97
C VAL A 53 7.46 -14.94 -1.98
N ARG A 54 8.04 -14.31 -3.00
CA ARG A 54 9.50 -14.11 -3.07
C ARG A 54 10.00 -13.27 -1.89
N ALA A 55 9.31 -12.18 -1.58
CA ALA A 55 9.69 -11.29 -0.49
C ALA A 55 9.58 -11.98 0.88
N CYS A 56 8.57 -12.84 1.10
CA CYS A 56 8.48 -13.68 2.30
C CYS A 56 9.71 -14.56 2.46
N LYS A 57 10.15 -15.22 1.38
CA LYS A 57 11.35 -16.05 1.39
C LYS A 57 12.62 -15.22 1.68
N GLU A 58 12.73 -14.04 1.06
CA GLU A 58 13.86 -13.11 1.27
C GLU A 58 14.02 -12.72 2.75
N VAL A 59 12.91 -12.51 3.48
CA VAL A 59 12.94 -12.09 4.90
C VAL A 59 12.85 -13.24 5.90
N GLY A 60 12.82 -14.49 5.44
CA GLY A 60 12.80 -15.68 6.29
C GLY A 60 11.41 -16.11 6.81
N PHE A 61 10.33 -15.58 6.25
CA PHE A 61 8.96 -15.99 6.56
C PHE A 61 8.59 -17.34 5.93
N ARG A 62 7.55 -17.98 6.47
CA ARG A 62 6.74 -18.98 5.77
C ARG A 62 5.69 -18.28 4.93
N SER A 63 5.30 -18.88 3.81
CA SER A 63 4.21 -18.38 2.97
C SER A 63 3.33 -19.51 2.47
N THR A 64 2.01 -19.32 2.54
CA THR A 64 1.02 -20.18 1.88
C THR A 64 0.33 -19.38 0.80
N LEU A 65 0.13 -19.99 -0.37
CA LEU A 65 -0.67 -19.42 -1.45
C LEU A 65 -1.83 -20.37 -1.76
N VAL A 66 -3.05 -19.92 -1.47
CA VAL A 66 -4.28 -20.57 -1.86
C VAL A 66 -4.72 -20.00 -3.21
N ARG A 67 -4.99 -20.87 -4.18
CA ARG A 67 -5.42 -20.49 -5.52
C ARG A 67 -6.82 -21.02 -5.76
N LEU A 68 -7.73 -20.11 -6.08
CA LEU A 68 -9.13 -20.41 -6.39
C LEU A 68 -9.43 -19.98 -7.82
N ASP A 69 -10.30 -20.73 -8.49
CA ASP A 69 -10.73 -20.42 -9.86
C ASP A 69 -11.62 -19.16 -9.89
N ASN A 70 -11.74 -18.52 -11.06
CA ASN A 70 -12.59 -17.33 -11.19
C ASN A 70 -14.09 -17.63 -11.02
N LYS A 71 -14.51 -18.90 -11.06
CA LYS A 71 -15.91 -19.33 -10.81
C LYS A 71 -16.17 -19.74 -9.37
N VAL A 72 -15.19 -19.59 -8.46
CA VAL A 72 -15.37 -19.94 -7.05
C VAL A 72 -16.60 -19.21 -6.48
N LEU A 73 -17.39 -19.92 -5.68
CA LEU A 73 -18.53 -19.31 -5.01
C LEU A 73 -18.01 -18.45 -3.84
N GLU A 74 -18.73 -17.38 -3.54
CA GLU A 74 -18.41 -16.54 -2.39
C GLU A 74 -18.38 -17.34 -1.07
N SER A 75 -19.28 -18.32 -0.92
CA SER A 75 -19.31 -19.23 0.24
C SER A 75 -18.05 -20.06 0.40
N ASP A 76 -17.45 -20.49 -0.71
CA ASP A 76 -16.26 -21.34 -0.69
C ASP A 76 -15.05 -20.49 -0.30
N LEU A 77 -14.94 -19.26 -0.86
CA LEU A 77 -13.91 -18.31 -0.46
C LEU A 77 -14.03 -17.92 1.03
N LEU A 78 -15.25 -17.72 1.54
CA LEU A 78 -15.48 -17.46 2.96
C LEU A 78 -15.05 -18.65 3.84
N SER A 79 -15.28 -19.88 3.38
CA SER A 79 -14.86 -21.09 4.10
C SER A 79 -13.34 -21.19 4.18
N GLU A 80 -12.63 -20.91 3.08
CA GLU A 80 -11.16 -20.85 3.07
C GLU A 80 -10.60 -19.78 4.03
N ILE A 81 -11.26 -18.62 4.10
CA ILE A 81 -10.89 -17.56 5.04
C ILE A 81 -11.11 -18.03 6.49
N GLU A 82 -12.23 -18.70 6.77
CA GLU A 82 -12.51 -19.25 8.10
C GLU A 82 -11.48 -20.32 8.52
N GLU A 83 -11.09 -21.20 7.60
CA GLU A 83 -10.02 -22.18 7.86
C GLU A 83 -8.70 -21.49 8.22
N ILE A 84 -8.34 -20.44 7.50
CA ILE A 84 -7.10 -19.67 7.77
C ILE A 84 -7.20 -18.90 9.09
N ASN A 85 -8.33 -18.24 9.37
CA ASN A 85 -8.54 -17.52 10.62
C ASN A 85 -8.36 -18.43 11.85
N ASN A 86 -8.79 -19.69 11.75
CA ASN A 86 -8.67 -20.67 12.82
C ASN A 86 -7.27 -21.33 12.91
N ASN A 87 -6.40 -21.07 11.94
CA ASN A 87 -5.06 -21.66 11.90
C ASN A 87 -4.04 -20.83 12.69
N LYS A 88 -3.68 -21.31 13.88
CA LYS A 88 -2.70 -20.66 14.78
C LYS A 88 -1.27 -20.57 14.24
N ASP A 89 -0.95 -21.31 13.18
CA ASP A 89 0.35 -21.20 12.52
C ASP A 89 0.43 -19.98 11.60
N ILE A 90 -0.69 -19.46 11.11
CA ILE A 90 -0.77 -18.30 10.23
C ILE A 90 -0.84 -17.02 11.05
N ASP A 91 0.01 -16.05 10.71
CA ASP A 91 0.10 -14.76 11.41
C ASP A 91 -0.43 -13.60 10.55
N GLY A 92 -0.62 -13.81 9.25
CA GLY A 92 -1.18 -12.81 8.36
C GLY A 92 -1.98 -13.44 7.24
N LEU A 93 -3.10 -12.82 6.89
CA LEU A 93 -3.92 -13.17 5.73
C LEU A 93 -4.08 -11.94 4.85
N ILE A 94 -3.95 -12.18 3.54
CA ILE A 94 -4.41 -11.27 2.50
C ILE A 94 -5.31 -11.99 1.51
N VAL A 95 -6.34 -11.29 1.03
CA VAL A 95 -7.09 -11.70 -0.16
C VAL A 95 -6.71 -10.74 -1.28
N GLN A 96 -6.14 -11.26 -2.36
CA GLN A 96 -5.65 -10.46 -3.47
C GLN A 96 -6.83 -9.90 -4.28
N LEU A 97 -6.91 -8.57 -4.35
CA LEU A 97 -7.85 -7.85 -5.20
C LEU A 97 -7.28 -7.60 -6.62
N PRO A 98 -8.14 -7.39 -7.65
CA PRO A 98 -9.61 -7.42 -7.59
C PRO A 98 -10.18 -8.83 -7.49
N LEU A 99 -11.37 -8.96 -6.88
CA LEU A 99 -12.14 -10.21 -6.92
C LEU A 99 -13.07 -10.24 -8.16
N PRO A 100 -13.55 -11.43 -8.57
CA PRO A 100 -14.61 -11.53 -9.57
C PRO A 100 -15.86 -10.71 -9.18
N ASP A 101 -16.52 -10.11 -10.18
CA ASP A 101 -17.66 -9.19 -9.99
C ASP A 101 -18.84 -9.78 -9.18
N HIS A 102 -18.97 -11.11 -9.12
CA HIS A 102 -20.03 -11.79 -8.38
C HIS A 102 -19.72 -11.99 -6.89
N ILE A 103 -18.55 -11.57 -6.41
CA ILE A 103 -18.12 -11.69 -5.01
C ILE A 103 -18.10 -10.30 -4.37
N ASP A 104 -18.72 -10.16 -3.20
CA ASP A 104 -18.69 -8.92 -2.43
C ASP A 104 -17.35 -8.74 -1.70
N GLU A 105 -16.48 -7.88 -2.24
CA GLU A 105 -15.17 -7.57 -1.66
C GLU A 105 -15.23 -7.11 -0.19
N MET A 106 -16.28 -6.37 0.20
CA MET A 106 -16.43 -5.85 1.57
C MET A 106 -16.86 -6.96 2.52
N LYS A 107 -17.67 -7.91 2.07
CA LYS A 107 -18.02 -9.11 2.84
C LYS A 107 -16.79 -9.98 3.07
N ILE A 108 -15.98 -10.18 2.03
CA ILE A 108 -14.71 -10.92 2.12
C ILE A 108 -13.74 -10.22 3.08
N THR A 109 -13.59 -8.90 2.97
CA THR A 109 -12.70 -8.12 3.84
C THR A 109 -13.11 -8.23 5.32
N GLN A 110 -14.41 -8.23 5.62
CA GLN A 110 -14.94 -8.38 6.98
C GLN A 110 -14.84 -9.81 7.54
N ALA A 111 -14.67 -10.81 6.67
CA ALA A 111 -14.53 -12.19 7.10
C ALA A 111 -13.12 -12.50 7.62
N ILE A 112 -12.12 -11.71 7.23
CA ILE A 112 -10.73 -11.85 7.73
C ILE A 112 -10.70 -11.45 9.21
N ASP A 113 -10.11 -12.28 10.07
CA ASP A 113 -9.93 -11.90 11.47
C ASP A 113 -9.05 -10.63 11.56
N PRO A 114 -9.54 -9.54 12.20
CA PRO A 114 -8.82 -8.28 12.34
C PRO A 114 -7.38 -8.43 12.85
N ILE A 115 -7.11 -9.45 13.66
CA ILE A 115 -5.80 -9.72 14.30
C ILE A 115 -4.78 -10.23 13.28
N ILE A 116 -5.21 -10.88 12.19
CA ILE A 116 -4.33 -11.34 11.10
C ILE A 116 -4.56 -10.59 9.78
N ASP A 117 -5.42 -9.57 9.76
CA ASP A 117 -5.59 -8.66 8.62
C ASP A 117 -4.37 -7.73 8.46
N VAL A 118 -3.33 -8.26 7.83
CA VAL A 118 -2.07 -7.56 7.61
C VAL A 118 -2.12 -6.58 6.44
N ASP A 119 -3.18 -6.60 5.63
CA ASP A 119 -3.45 -5.54 4.65
C ASP A 119 -4.14 -4.33 5.29
N GLY A 120 -4.75 -4.50 6.47
CA GLY A 120 -5.25 -3.42 7.32
C GLY A 120 -6.58 -2.82 6.84
N PHE A 121 -7.34 -3.54 6.01
CA PHE A 121 -8.60 -3.07 5.43
C PHE A 121 -9.83 -3.46 6.23
N HIS A 122 -9.70 -4.37 7.20
CA HIS A 122 -10.80 -4.75 8.07
C HIS A 122 -11.37 -3.50 8.77
N PRO A 123 -12.71 -3.30 8.80
CA PRO A 123 -13.31 -2.10 9.37
C PRO A 123 -12.87 -1.79 10.81
N GLN A 124 -12.61 -2.82 11.62
CA GLN A 124 -12.03 -2.64 12.96
C GLN A 124 -10.63 -2.01 12.90
N ASN A 125 -9.76 -2.48 12.00
CA ASN A 125 -8.41 -1.92 11.83
C ASN A 125 -8.48 -0.48 11.31
N ILE A 126 -9.36 -0.18 10.36
CA ILE A 126 -9.62 1.18 9.86
C ILE A 126 -10.19 2.09 10.95
N GLY A 127 -11.11 1.60 11.78
CA GLY A 127 -11.69 2.35 12.88
C GLY A 127 -10.65 2.68 13.95
N ARG A 128 -9.86 1.68 14.37
CA ARG A 128 -8.73 1.86 15.30
C ARG A 128 -7.70 2.83 14.74
N MET A 129 -7.37 2.68 13.45
CA MET A 129 -6.53 3.61 12.70
C MET A 129 -7.10 5.03 12.83
N ALA A 130 -8.37 5.25 12.50
CA ALA A 130 -8.98 6.58 12.57
C ALA A 130 -8.92 7.22 13.97
N LEU A 131 -9.01 6.40 15.02
CA LEU A 131 -8.90 6.82 16.42
C LEU A 131 -7.45 6.93 16.91
N ASN A 132 -6.46 6.71 16.04
CA ASN A 132 -5.04 6.64 16.39
C ASN A 132 -4.69 5.61 17.47
N LEU A 133 -5.45 4.50 17.51
CA LEU A 133 -5.19 3.35 18.35
C LEU A 133 -4.19 2.38 17.68
N PRO A 134 -3.49 1.52 18.45
CA PRO A 134 -2.65 0.46 17.88
C PRO A 134 -3.45 -0.42 16.93
N THR A 135 -2.95 -0.64 15.71
CA THR A 135 -3.59 -1.47 14.68
C THR A 135 -2.58 -1.80 13.58
N TYR A 136 -2.98 -2.60 12.59
CA TYR A 136 -2.32 -2.65 11.30
C TYR A 136 -2.79 -1.49 10.43
N LEU A 137 -1.85 -0.81 9.79
CA LEU A 137 -2.14 0.24 8.83
C LEU A 137 -2.25 -0.37 7.43
N PRO A 138 -3.18 0.14 6.59
CA PRO A 138 -3.17 -0.09 5.16
C PRO A 138 -1.77 -0.02 4.56
N ALA A 139 -1.31 -1.11 3.92
CA ALA A 139 0.09 -1.28 3.55
C ALA A 139 0.62 -0.16 2.63
N THR A 140 -0.20 0.28 1.67
CA THR A 140 0.16 1.39 0.77
C THR A 140 0.26 2.72 1.51
N PRO A 141 -0.76 3.18 2.26
CA PRO A 141 -0.65 4.37 3.13
C PRO A 141 0.53 4.31 4.12
N ALA A 142 0.77 3.16 4.76
CA ALA A 142 1.93 2.98 5.63
C ALA A 142 3.26 3.18 4.88
N GLY A 143 3.33 2.70 3.63
CA GLY A 143 4.51 2.84 2.78
C GLY A 143 4.78 4.29 2.38
N ILE A 144 3.73 5.08 2.21
CA ILE A 144 3.84 6.53 1.97
C ILE A 144 4.43 7.22 3.19
N LEU A 145 3.91 6.94 4.39
CA LEU A 145 4.45 7.51 5.63
C LEU A 145 5.91 7.12 5.83
N GLU A 146 6.26 5.85 5.63
CA GLU A 146 7.64 5.38 5.77
C GLU A 146 8.57 6.10 4.78
N LEU A 147 8.15 6.31 3.52
CA LEU A 147 8.90 7.12 2.55
C LEU A 147 9.10 8.55 3.03
N LEU A 148 8.03 9.24 3.45
CA LEU A 148 8.11 10.61 3.94
C LEU A 148 9.06 10.71 5.15
N GLY A 149 8.99 9.75 6.07
CA GLY A 149 9.84 9.67 7.26
C GLY A 149 11.31 9.45 6.93
N ARG A 150 11.63 8.43 6.12
CA ARG A 150 13.03 8.11 5.77
C ARG A 150 13.74 9.21 4.99
N TYR A 151 12.99 9.98 4.20
CA TYR A 151 13.52 11.12 3.44
C TYR A 151 13.40 12.45 4.20
N ASN A 152 12.95 12.44 5.45
CA ASN A 152 12.77 13.62 6.29
C ASN A 152 11.95 14.73 5.61
N VAL A 153 10.88 14.34 4.92
CA VAL A 153 9.95 15.31 4.33
C VAL A 153 9.19 16.00 5.47
N GLU A 154 9.32 17.32 5.57
CA GLU A 154 8.59 18.11 6.56
C GLU A 154 7.09 18.05 6.26
N THR A 155 6.31 17.49 7.20
CA THR A 155 4.85 17.30 7.06
C THR A 155 4.05 18.24 7.96
N ALA A 156 4.58 18.59 9.14
CA ALA A 156 3.88 19.43 10.10
C ALA A 156 3.53 20.82 9.52
N GLY A 157 2.26 21.21 9.64
CA GLY A 157 1.73 22.49 9.16
C GLY A 157 1.59 22.60 7.64
N LYS A 158 2.04 21.60 6.86
CA LYS A 158 1.91 21.61 5.40
C LYS A 158 0.47 21.35 4.95
N HIS A 159 0.10 21.89 3.80
CA HIS A 159 -1.15 21.55 3.14
C HIS A 159 -0.96 20.30 2.27
N CYS A 160 -1.51 19.17 2.73
CA CYS A 160 -1.52 17.90 1.99
C CYS A 160 -2.83 17.75 1.21
N VAL A 161 -2.73 17.70 -0.11
CA VAL A 161 -3.87 17.39 -0.99
C VAL A 161 -3.80 15.91 -1.38
N VAL A 162 -4.88 15.18 -1.11
CA VAL A 162 -5.03 13.79 -1.53
C VAL A 162 -6.02 13.74 -2.69
N ILE A 163 -5.67 13.05 -3.77
CA ILE A 163 -6.57 12.82 -4.90
C ILE A 163 -6.93 11.35 -4.98
N GLY A 164 -8.23 11.08 -4.91
CA GLY A 164 -8.77 9.72 -4.80
C GLY A 164 -9.19 9.44 -3.37
N ARG A 165 -10.34 8.78 -3.21
CA ARG A 165 -10.98 8.50 -1.90
C ARG A 165 -11.27 7.01 -1.71
N SER A 166 -10.51 6.15 -2.39
CA SER A 166 -10.65 4.70 -2.23
C SER A 166 -10.45 4.30 -0.76
N HIS A 167 -11.11 3.22 -0.35
CA HIS A 167 -10.98 2.69 1.01
C HIS A 167 -9.59 2.12 1.29
N ILE A 168 -8.84 1.75 0.24
CA ILE A 168 -7.53 1.11 0.35
C ILE A 168 -6.35 2.09 0.40
N VAL A 169 -6.51 3.32 -0.11
CA VAL A 169 -5.42 4.31 -0.17
C VAL A 169 -5.87 5.69 0.27
N GLY A 170 -6.75 6.32 -0.52
CA GLY A 170 -7.02 7.76 -0.43
C GLY A 170 -7.67 8.18 0.89
N SER A 171 -8.70 7.47 1.32
CA SER A 171 -9.36 7.77 2.59
C SER A 171 -8.42 7.51 3.79
N PRO A 172 -7.76 6.34 3.93
CA PRO A 172 -6.80 6.11 5.00
C PRO A 172 -5.64 7.12 5.06
N ILE A 173 -5.02 7.43 3.92
CA ILE A 173 -3.84 8.33 3.92
C ILE A 173 -4.24 9.76 4.28
N SER A 174 -5.45 10.21 3.92
CA SER A 174 -5.91 11.54 4.32
C SER A 174 -6.04 11.68 5.84
N ILE A 175 -6.54 10.64 6.52
CA ILE A 175 -6.61 10.60 7.98
C ILE A 175 -5.20 10.55 8.57
N LEU A 176 -4.34 9.66 8.07
CA LEU A 176 -2.98 9.47 8.58
C LEU A 176 -2.15 10.75 8.49
N MET A 177 -2.22 11.48 7.36
CA MET A 177 -1.51 12.75 7.19
C MET A 177 -2.04 13.86 8.11
N ALA A 178 -3.30 13.80 8.53
CA ALA A 178 -3.91 14.78 9.43
C ALA A 178 -3.61 14.53 10.92
N ARG A 179 -3.08 13.35 11.28
CA ARG A 179 -2.87 12.99 12.69
C ARG A 179 -1.82 13.86 13.36
N ASN A 180 -1.93 14.02 14.67
CA ASN A 180 -0.91 14.68 15.46
C ASN A 180 0.29 13.75 15.75
N ASN A 181 1.02 13.39 14.70
CA ASN A 181 2.26 12.61 14.74
C ASN A 181 3.20 13.03 13.59
N ASN A 182 4.36 12.39 13.50
CA ASN A 182 5.32 12.61 12.42
C ASN A 182 5.74 11.25 11.81
N PRO A 183 5.62 11.05 10.48
CA PRO A 183 5.00 11.94 9.49
C PRO A 183 3.50 12.12 9.71
N GLY A 184 3.01 13.35 9.55
CA GLY A 184 1.63 13.74 9.86
C GLY A 184 1.52 15.26 10.09
N ASN A 185 0.57 15.68 10.92
CA ASN A 185 0.33 17.08 11.29
C ASN A 185 0.06 18.02 10.10
N CYS A 186 -0.45 17.49 8.99
CA CYS A 186 -0.85 18.29 7.85
C CYS A 186 -2.25 18.88 8.03
N THR A 187 -2.50 20.03 7.40
CA THR A 187 -3.86 20.37 6.96
C THR A 187 -4.16 19.53 5.73
N VAL A 188 -5.27 18.78 5.71
CA VAL A 188 -5.54 17.81 4.64
C VAL A 188 -6.80 18.16 3.85
N THR A 189 -6.68 18.19 2.52
CA THR A 189 -7.82 18.29 1.59
C THR A 189 -7.94 17.01 0.78
N LEU A 190 -9.04 16.27 0.95
CA LEU A 190 -9.38 15.09 0.16
C LEU A 190 -10.21 15.48 -1.06
N THR A 191 -9.71 15.17 -2.25
CA THR A 191 -10.36 15.45 -3.54
C THR A 191 -10.72 14.16 -4.27
N HIS A 192 -11.68 14.23 -5.19
CA HIS A 192 -12.21 13.09 -5.91
C HIS A 192 -12.89 13.51 -7.22
N SER A 193 -13.49 12.56 -7.94
CA SER A 193 -14.15 12.75 -9.24
C SER A 193 -15.30 13.77 -9.28
N ARG A 194 -15.74 14.29 -8.14
CA ARG A 194 -16.80 15.31 -8.02
C ARG A 194 -16.28 16.65 -7.50
N THR A 195 -14.98 16.75 -7.26
CA THR A 195 -14.33 18.00 -6.83
C THR A 195 -14.34 18.99 -7.99
N GLN A 196 -14.90 20.17 -7.74
CA GLN A 196 -14.84 21.29 -8.66
C GLN A 196 -13.47 21.99 -8.52
N ASN A 197 -12.97 22.59 -9.61
CA ASN A 197 -11.72 23.36 -9.63
C ASN A 197 -10.51 22.59 -9.07
N ILE A 198 -10.42 21.29 -9.36
CA ILE A 198 -9.34 20.42 -8.84
C ILE A 198 -7.94 20.98 -9.11
N LYS A 199 -7.72 21.59 -10.27
CA LYS A 199 -6.46 22.23 -10.66
C LYS A 199 -6.06 23.37 -9.72
N ASP A 200 -7.01 24.15 -9.23
CA ASP A 200 -6.71 25.25 -8.31
C ASP A 200 -6.41 24.72 -6.92
N ILE A 201 -7.11 23.66 -6.48
CA ILE A 201 -6.84 22.98 -5.22
C ILE A 201 -5.44 22.35 -5.22
N THR A 202 -5.09 21.58 -6.25
CA THR A 202 -3.79 20.90 -6.33
C THR A 202 -2.62 21.87 -6.39
N LYS A 203 -2.81 23.08 -6.93
CA LYS A 203 -1.78 24.13 -6.92
C LYS A 203 -1.45 24.64 -5.53
N THR A 204 -2.35 24.51 -4.56
CA THR A 204 -2.07 24.94 -3.18
C THR A 204 -1.24 23.93 -2.39
N ALA A 205 -1.15 22.67 -2.87
CA ALA A 205 -0.54 21.56 -2.16
C ALA A 205 0.97 21.77 -1.93
N ASP A 206 1.39 21.66 -0.67
CA ASP A 206 2.80 21.42 -0.33
C ASP A 206 3.17 19.96 -0.55
N ILE A 207 2.24 19.06 -0.23
CA ILE A 207 2.33 17.62 -0.44
C ILE A 207 1.12 17.19 -1.27
N LEU A 208 1.35 16.51 -2.39
CA LEU A 208 0.32 16.00 -3.27
C LEU A 208 0.41 14.47 -3.33
N ILE A 209 -0.62 13.79 -2.86
CA ILE A 209 -0.73 12.32 -2.90
C ILE A 209 -1.80 11.95 -3.94
N VAL A 210 -1.42 11.20 -4.97
CA VAL A 210 -2.29 10.91 -6.12
C VAL A 210 -2.52 9.40 -6.21
N ALA A 211 -3.79 8.99 -6.09
CA ALA A 211 -4.23 7.60 -6.16
C ALA A 211 -5.55 7.49 -6.96
N LEU A 212 -5.48 7.89 -8.23
CA LEU A 212 -6.58 7.91 -9.19
C LEU A 212 -6.67 6.64 -10.04
N GLY A 213 -5.51 6.05 -10.39
CA GLY A 213 -5.46 4.98 -11.39
C GLY A 213 -5.72 5.48 -12.82
N LYS A 214 -5.32 6.73 -13.11
CA LYS A 214 -5.42 7.35 -14.44
C LYS A 214 -4.07 7.95 -14.80
N SER A 215 -3.40 7.31 -15.76
CA SER A 215 -2.06 7.70 -16.21
C SER A 215 -1.95 9.19 -16.56
N GLU A 216 -0.90 9.84 -16.05
CA GLU A 216 -0.46 11.19 -16.41
C GLU A 216 -1.55 12.28 -16.26
N PHE A 217 -2.50 12.09 -15.35
CA PHE A 217 -3.56 13.06 -15.05
C PHE A 217 -3.01 14.37 -14.46
N ILE A 218 -2.00 14.30 -13.59
CA ILE A 218 -1.40 15.49 -12.98
C ILE A 218 -0.29 16.04 -13.88
N THR A 219 -0.49 17.26 -14.35
CA THR A 219 0.41 17.99 -15.26
C THR A 219 1.10 19.15 -14.55
N ALA A 220 2.11 19.74 -15.22
CA ALA A 220 2.95 20.79 -14.66
C ALA A 220 2.15 22.05 -14.24
N ASP A 221 1.06 22.36 -14.92
CA ASP A 221 0.19 23.51 -14.63
C ASP A 221 -0.78 23.27 -13.46
N MET A 222 -0.82 22.05 -12.90
CA MET A 222 -1.65 21.69 -11.75
C MET A 222 -0.90 21.77 -10.41
N VAL A 223 0.41 22.03 -10.43
CA VAL A 223 1.24 22.03 -9.23
C VAL A 223 2.08 23.31 -9.11
N LYS A 224 2.41 23.68 -7.88
CA LYS A 224 3.34 24.78 -7.57
C LYS A 224 4.79 24.30 -7.51
N ASP A 225 5.71 25.25 -7.55
CA ASP A 225 7.13 24.98 -7.34
C ASP A 225 7.39 24.59 -5.87
N GLY A 226 8.32 23.67 -5.66
CA GLY A 226 8.67 23.12 -4.34
C GLY A 226 7.73 22.03 -3.82
N VAL A 227 6.74 21.58 -4.60
CA VAL A 227 5.81 20.52 -4.19
C VAL A 227 6.51 19.17 -3.93
N CYS A 228 6.05 18.43 -2.92
CA CYS A 228 6.36 17.02 -2.71
C CYS A 228 5.25 16.16 -3.33
N ILE A 229 5.57 15.29 -4.27
CA ILE A 229 4.59 14.44 -4.96
C ILE A 229 4.78 12.96 -4.63
N ILE A 230 3.69 12.33 -4.18
CA ILE A 230 3.57 10.89 -4.00
C ILE A 230 2.58 10.36 -5.04
N ASP A 231 3.12 9.70 -6.05
CA ASP A 231 2.37 9.04 -7.13
C ASP A 231 2.16 7.57 -6.78
N VAL A 232 0.93 7.22 -6.42
CA VAL A 232 0.51 5.85 -6.09
C VAL A 232 0.03 5.11 -7.34
N GLY A 233 -0.27 5.84 -8.42
CA GLY A 233 -0.82 5.31 -9.65
C GLY A 233 0.10 4.27 -10.29
N ILE A 234 -0.49 3.18 -10.77
CA ILE A 234 0.19 2.21 -11.62
C ILE A 234 -0.76 1.85 -12.75
N THR A 235 -0.53 2.41 -13.93
CA THR A 235 -1.27 2.10 -15.15
C THR A 235 -0.34 1.39 -16.13
N ARG A 236 -0.75 0.20 -16.57
CA ARG A 236 -0.04 -0.57 -17.61
C ARG A 236 -0.46 -0.08 -18.99
N VAL A 237 0.48 0.45 -19.77
CA VAL A 237 0.22 0.95 -21.13
C VAL A 237 1.12 0.27 -22.15
N ARG A 238 0.64 0.11 -23.38
CA ARG A 238 1.43 -0.51 -24.46
C ARG A 238 2.68 0.33 -24.75
N SER A 239 3.78 -0.34 -25.05
CA SER A 239 5.06 0.29 -25.38
C SER A 239 5.78 -0.52 -26.45
N ASN A 240 6.24 0.17 -27.49
CA ASN A 240 7.07 -0.43 -28.54
C ASN A 240 8.57 -0.41 -28.18
N THR A 241 8.93 0.14 -27.03
CA THR A 241 10.32 0.35 -26.60
C THR A 241 10.77 -0.61 -25.50
N THR A 242 9.85 -1.40 -24.95
CA THR A 242 10.12 -2.37 -23.87
C THR A 242 10.04 -3.79 -24.41
N LYS A 243 10.90 -4.69 -23.91
CA LYS A 243 10.92 -6.11 -24.33
C LYS A 243 9.58 -6.82 -24.08
N SER A 244 8.85 -6.42 -23.05
CA SER A 244 7.54 -6.97 -22.71
C SER A 244 6.39 -6.44 -23.59
N GLY A 245 6.60 -5.36 -24.34
CA GLY A 245 5.54 -4.64 -25.04
C GLY A 245 4.71 -3.71 -24.14
N TRP A 246 5.10 -3.52 -22.88
CA TRP A 246 4.35 -2.76 -21.88
C TRP A 246 5.27 -1.91 -20.98
N LYS A 247 4.83 -0.70 -20.67
CA LYS A 247 5.44 0.16 -19.63
C LYS A 247 4.41 0.47 -18.53
N LEU A 248 4.91 0.81 -17.35
CA LEU A 248 4.09 1.29 -16.23
C LEU A 248 4.22 2.81 -16.14
N LEU A 249 3.09 3.51 -16.07
CA LEU A 249 3.02 4.94 -15.83
C LEU A 249 2.26 5.22 -14.54
N GLY A 250 2.61 6.31 -13.89
CA GLY A 250 1.87 6.81 -12.73
C GLY A 250 0.75 7.76 -13.11
N ASP A 251 0.04 8.27 -12.11
CA ASP A 251 -1.01 9.26 -12.28
C ASP A 251 -0.44 10.67 -12.56
N VAL A 252 0.88 10.85 -12.44
CA VAL A 252 1.59 12.11 -12.64
C VAL A 252 2.41 12.04 -13.93
N ALA A 253 2.33 13.10 -14.74
CA ALA A 253 3.18 13.30 -15.92
C ALA A 253 4.61 13.63 -15.49
N PHE A 254 5.35 12.60 -15.04
CA PHE A 254 6.62 12.71 -14.31
C PHE A 254 7.62 13.66 -15.00
N GLU A 255 7.87 13.48 -16.29
CA GLU A 255 8.85 14.29 -17.03
C GLU A 255 8.50 15.78 -17.07
N GLY A 256 7.20 16.12 -17.17
CA GLY A 256 6.75 17.51 -17.19
C GLY A 256 6.73 18.16 -15.80
N VAL A 257 6.61 17.36 -14.75
CA VAL A 257 6.38 17.84 -13.38
C VAL A 257 7.65 17.84 -12.51
N LYS A 258 8.61 16.95 -12.79
CA LYS A 258 9.78 16.71 -11.93
C LYS A 258 10.60 17.96 -11.60
N ASN A 259 10.72 18.90 -12.54
CA ASN A 259 11.51 20.13 -12.35
C ASN A 259 10.88 21.11 -11.35
N LYS A 260 9.59 20.99 -11.07
CA LYS A 260 8.89 21.78 -10.05
C LYS A 260 8.99 21.17 -8.65
N CYS A 261 9.38 19.90 -8.54
CA CYS A 261 9.25 19.16 -7.31
C CYS A 261 10.46 19.33 -6.39
N SER A 262 10.21 19.50 -5.09
CA SER A 262 11.22 19.28 -4.06
C SER A 262 11.47 17.78 -3.88
N PHE A 263 10.41 16.99 -3.84
CA PHE A 263 10.40 15.53 -3.77
C PHE A 263 9.41 14.93 -4.77
N ILE A 264 9.74 13.79 -5.36
CA ILE A 264 8.80 13.04 -6.20
C ILE A 264 9.08 11.54 -6.15
N THR A 265 8.05 10.70 -6.09
CA THR A 265 8.18 9.25 -6.27
C THR A 265 8.23 8.89 -7.77
N PRO A 266 9.14 8.00 -8.20
CA PRO A 266 9.10 7.47 -9.57
C PRO A 266 8.01 6.42 -9.72
N VAL A 267 7.48 6.27 -10.94
CA VAL A 267 6.67 5.11 -11.33
C VAL A 267 7.29 4.46 -12.56
N PRO A 268 7.70 3.18 -12.50
CA PRO A 268 7.71 2.30 -11.32
C PRO A 268 8.86 2.62 -10.34
N GLY A 269 8.81 2.04 -9.13
CA GLY A 269 9.91 2.10 -8.15
C GLY A 269 9.71 3.04 -6.97
N GLY A 270 8.60 3.78 -6.93
CA GLY A 270 8.18 4.59 -5.80
C GLY A 270 7.33 3.80 -4.81
N VAL A 271 6.01 4.04 -4.80
CA VAL A 271 5.11 3.51 -3.77
C VAL A 271 4.91 1.98 -3.86
N GLY A 272 4.85 1.41 -5.06
CA GLY A 272 4.53 -0.02 -5.25
C GLY A 272 5.41 -1.00 -4.44
N PRO A 273 6.75 -0.92 -4.49
CA PRO A 273 7.65 -1.73 -3.66
C PRO A 273 7.40 -1.57 -2.15
N MET A 274 7.01 -0.38 -1.69
CA MET A 274 6.76 -0.11 -0.27
C MET A 274 5.55 -0.87 0.24
N THR A 275 4.51 -1.06 -0.58
CA THR A 275 3.32 -1.83 -0.19
C THR A 275 3.69 -3.25 0.24
N ILE A 276 4.60 -3.92 -0.49
CA ILE A 276 5.05 -5.27 -0.13
C ILE A 276 5.88 -5.24 1.15
N ALA A 277 6.80 -4.28 1.31
CA ALA A 277 7.60 -4.17 2.52
C ALA A 277 6.74 -3.92 3.77
N MET A 278 5.72 -3.07 3.66
CA MET A 278 4.80 -2.79 4.76
C MET A 278 3.87 -3.96 5.10
N LEU A 279 3.46 -4.72 4.10
CA LEU A 279 2.73 -5.98 4.33
C LEU A 279 3.57 -6.96 5.16
N LEU A 280 4.86 -7.10 4.85
CA LEU A 280 5.77 -7.94 5.63
C LEU A 280 5.96 -7.40 7.05
N LYS A 281 6.08 -6.07 7.19
CA LYS A 281 6.18 -5.39 8.50
C LYS A 281 4.95 -5.63 9.36
N ASN A 282 3.74 -5.53 8.80
CA ASN A 282 2.48 -5.85 9.48
C ASN A 282 2.42 -7.33 9.87
N THR A 283 2.87 -8.24 9.00
CA THR A 283 2.93 -9.68 9.31
C THR A 283 3.88 -9.97 10.47
N LEU A 284 5.05 -9.34 10.49
CA LEU A 284 6.00 -9.47 11.61
C LEU A 284 5.39 -8.94 12.91
N LYS A 285 4.71 -7.78 12.86
CA LYS A 285 4.00 -7.21 14.00
C LYS A 285 2.94 -8.18 14.54
N SER A 286 2.15 -8.76 13.65
CA SER A 286 1.12 -9.75 14.00
C SER A 286 1.71 -11.02 14.62
N ALA A 287 2.78 -11.58 14.04
CA ALA A 287 3.44 -12.76 14.57
C ALA A 287 4.01 -12.56 15.99
N LYS A 288 4.42 -11.34 16.31
CA LYS A 288 4.88 -10.95 17.66
C LYS A 288 3.73 -10.72 18.64
N ARG A 289 2.49 -10.63 18.15
CA ARG A 289 1.33 -10.11 18.88
C ARG A 289 1.62 -8.75 19.54
N ALA A 290 2.47 -7.97 18.89
CA ALA A 290 2.91 -6.68 19.41
C ALA A 290 1.81 -5.65 19.13
N ASP A 291 1.23 -5.10 20.20
CA ASP A 291 0.30 -3.97 20.20
C ASP A 291 -0.79 -4.05 19.11
N TYR A 292 -1.67 -5.05 19.27
CA TYR A 292 -3.02 -5.06 18.72
C TYR A 292 -4.00 -4.53 19.76
#